data_AF-A0A814T9S4-F1
#
_entry.id   AF-A0A814T9S4-F1
#
_cell.length_a   1.000
_cell.length_b   1.000
_cell.length_c   1.000
_cell.angle_alpha   90.00
_cell.angle_beta   90.00
_cell.angle_gamma   90.00
#
_symmetry.space_group_name_H-M   'P 1'
#
loop_
_entity.id
_entity.type
_entity.pdbx_description
1 polymer ?
#
loop_
_entity_poly.entity_id
_entity_poly.type
_entity_poly.pdbx_seq_one_letter_code
_entity_poly.pdbx_strand_id
1 'polypeptide(L)'
;KDLSVDEMYELFLRVVRCACELYVPKRSNFPARKNQPIWMDGEIKKLIRDKYKLWKKVVCGKRNERGLNLERFKATKSRLKRKVRESVRNYETKLAKESKSNPKLIYKYINEKLMVKPTVHSVKRADNSLTNDHFEMAEIFNKHFHSVFSRDTENLSSFQDRTD
;
A
#
# COMPACT_ATOMS: atom_id res chain seq x y z
N LYS A 1 -42.83 -1.68 -33.39
CA LYS A 1 -43.49 -1.53 -32.08
C LYS A 1 -42.44 -0.92 -31.17
N ASP A 2 -42.61 0.35 -30.85
CA ASP A 2 -41.70 1.04 -29.93
C ASP A 2 -41.86 0.40 -28.56
N LEU A 3 -40.74 0.00 -27.97
CA LEU A 3 -40.72 -0.53 -26.62
C LEU A 3 -41.12 0.57 -25.64
N SER A 4 -41.89 0.21 -24.62
CA SER A 4 -42.15 1.11 -23.49
C SER A 4 -40.81 1.56 -22.88
N VAL A 5 -40.80 2.76 -22.29
CA VAL A 5 -39.64 3.27 -21.54
C VAL A 5 -39.20 2.24 -20.48
N ASP A 6 -40.14 1.57 -19.84
CA ASP A 6 -39.86 0.52 -18.85
C ASP A 6 -39.19 -0.71 -19.49
N GLU A 7 -39.64 -1.11 -20.68
CA GLU A 7 -39.06 -2.24 -21.40
C GLU A 7 -37.65 -1.92 -21.91
N MET A 8 -37.40 -0.68 -22.34
CA MET A 8 -36.08 -0.20 -22.73
C MET A 8 -35.12 -0.14 -21.51
N TYR A 9 -35.62 0.29 -20.36
CA TYR A 9 -34.85 0.34 -19.12
C TYR A 9 -34.45 -1.06 -18.64
N GLU A 10 -35.35 -2.03 -18.71
CA GLU A 10 -35.04 -3.42 -18.36
C GLU A 10 -34.03 -4.05 -19.32
N LEU A 11 -34.11 -3.76 -20.63
CA LEU A 11 -33.10 -4.17 -21.61
C LEU A 11 -31.73 -3.60 -21.26
N PHE A 12 -31.66 -2.32 -20.92
CA PHE A 12 -30.42 -1.66 -20.49
C PHE A 12 -29.85 -2.33 -19.23
N LEU A 13 -30.66 -2.52 -18.19
CA LEU A 13 -30.22 -3.18 -16.96
C LEU A 13 -29.73 -4.61 -17.21
N ARG A 14 -30.32 -5.32 -18.17
CA ARG A 14 -29.87 -6.66 -18.56
C ARG A 14 -28.47 -6.61 -19.18
N VAL A 15 -28.24 -5.69 -20.12
CA VAL A 15 -26.93 -5.51 -20.77
C VAL A 15 -25.87 -5.12 -19.74
N VAL A 16 -26.18 -4.17 -18.85
CA VAL A 16 -25.26 -3.75 -17.79
C VAL A 16 -24.95 -4.89 -16.83
N ARG A 17 -25.96 -5.66 -16.38
CA ARG A 17 -25.74 -6.82 -15.52
C ARG A 17 -24.85 -7.86 -16.21
N CYS A 18 -25.14 -8.23 -17.45
CA CYS A 18 -24.29 -9.17 -18.20
C CYS A 18 -22.85 -8.65 -18.35
N ALA A 19 -22.66 -7.37 -18.66
CA ALA A 19 -21.34 -6.76 -18.75
C ALA A 19 -20.62 -6.78 -17.40
N CYS A 20 -21.31 -6.45 -16.31
CA CYS A 20 -20.73 -6.51 -14.97
C CYS A 20 -20.31 -7.95 -14.61
N GLU A 21 -21.12 -8.96 -14.93
CA GLU A 21 -20.76 -10.35 -14.62
C GLU A 21 -19.56 -10.88 -15.39
N LEU A 22 -19.38 -10.43 -16.64
CA LEU A 22 -18.27 -10.84 -17.50
C LEU A 22 -16.97 -10.10 -17.17
N TYR A 23 -17.06 -8.80 -16.90
CA TYR A 23 -15.88 -7.92 -16.85
C TYR A 23 -15.51 -7.46 -15.44
N VAL A 24 -16.42 -7.51 -14.46
CA VAL A 24 -16.10 -7.15 -13.08
C VAL A 24 -15.64 -8.40 -12.33
N PRO A 25 -14.38 -8.45 -11.87
CA PRO A 25 -13.89 -9.61 -11.14
C PRO A 25 -14.67 -9.83 -9.83
N LYS A 26 -15.40 -10.94 -9.73
CA LYS A 26 -16.16 -11.33 -8.52
C LYS A 26 -15.26 -11.66 -7.32
N ARG A 27 -13.95 -11.85 -7.55
CA ARG A 27 -12.93 -12.04 -6.51
C ARG A 27 -11.77 -11.10 -6.79
N SER A 28 -11.25 -10.49 -5.73
CA SER A 28 -10.00 -9.77 -5.79
C SER A 28 -8.88 -10.78 -6.11
N ASN A 29 -8.41 -10.78 -7.37
CA ASN A 29 -7.24 -11.54 -7.79
C ASN A 29 -5.93 -10.96 -7.22
N PHE A 30 -6.02 -9.88 -6.44
CA PHE A 30 -4.86 -9.37 -5.74
C PHE A 30 -4.54 -10.32 -4.60
N PRO A 31 -3.39 -11.02 -4.62
CA PRO A 31 -2.98 -11.81 -3.48
C PRO A 31 -2.95 -10.87 -2.28
N ALA A 32 -3.66 -11.25 -1.21
CA ALA A 32 -3.65 -10.49 0.04
C ALA A 32 -2.21 -10.10 0.33
N ARG A 33 -1.94 -8.79 0.46
CA ARG A 33 -0.58 -8.29 0.70
C ARG A 33 -0.09 -9.02 1.93
N LYS A 34 0.84 -9.96 1.76
CA LYS A 34 1.48 -10.62 2.88
C LYS A 34 2.15 -9.49 3.65
N ASN A 35 1.69 -9.21 4.87
CA ASN A 35 2.30 -8.23 5.80
C ASN A 35 3.66 -8.74 6.31
N GLN A 36 4.48 -9.21 5.39
CA GLN A 36 5.73 -9.91 5.61
C GLN A 36 6.82 -9.08 4.93
N PRO A 37 7.86 -8.68 5.67
CA PRO A 37 9.00 -8.03 5.06
C PRO A 37 9.61 -8.91 3.96
N ILE A 38 10.10 -8.29 2.89
CA ILE A 38 10.66 -8.99 1.72
C ILE A 38 11.88 -9.84 2.11
N TRP A 39 12.67 -9.37 3.08
CA TRP A 39 13.82 -10.10 3.62
C TRP A 39 13.42 -11.27 4.53
N MET A 40 12.15 -11.54 4.81
CA MET A 40 11.77 -12.57 5.78
C MET A 40 11.87 -13.99 5.23
N ASP A 41 12.88 -14.72 5.70
CA ASP A 41 13.13 -16.12 5.36
C ASP A 41 12.25 -17.12 6.17
N GLY A 42 12.05 -18.33 5.63
CA GLY A 42 11.37 -19.45 6.28
C GLY A 42 12.06 -19.91 7.56
N GLU A 43 13.40 -19.87 7.62
CA GLU A 43 14.14 -20.17 8.85
C GLU A 43 13.82 -19.15 9.96
N ILE A 44 13.77 -17.86 9.62
CA ILE A 44 13.40 -16.79 10.55
C ILE A 44 12.00 -17.04 11.11
N LYS A 45 11.03 -17.42 10.25
CA LYS A 45 9.67 -17.77 10.69
C LYS A 45 9.65 -18.95 11.64
N LYS A 46 10.46 -19.99 11.37
CA LYS A 46 10.62 -21.14 12.27
C LYS A 46 11.17 -20.68 13.62
N LEU A 47 12.24 -19.89 13.64
CA LEU A 47 12.84 -19.35 14.86
C LEU A 47 11.89 -18.43 15.65
N ILE A 48 11.04 -17.63 15.00
CA ILE A 48 10.00 -16.84 15.67
C ILE A 48 9.00 -17.75 16.38
N ARG A 49 8.52 -18.79 15.69
CA ARG A 49 7.59 -19.78 16.28
C ARG A 49 8.23 -20.53 17.43
N ASP A 50 9.48 -20.97 17.28
CA ASP A 50 10.21 -21.70 18.31
C ASP A 50 10.48 -20.83 19.54
N LYS A 51 10.87 -19.56 19.34
CA LYS A 51 10.98 -18.57 20.42
C LYS A 51 9.67 -18.44 21.19
N TYR A 52 8.55 -18.32 20.49
CA TYR A 52 7.23 -18.18 21.11
C TYR A 52 6.81 -19.45 21.87
N LYS A 53 7.03 -20.64 21.29
CA LYS A 53 6.79 -21.93 21.97
C LYS A 53 7.62 -22.07 23.24
N LEU A 54 8.90 -21.73 23.19
CA LEU A 54 9.79 -21.77 24.35
C LEU A 54 9.34 -20.77 25.43
N TRP A 55 8.94 -19.56 25.05
CA TRP A 55 8.38 -18.60 25.99
C TRP A 55 7.14 -19.14 26.71
N LYS A 56 6.21 -19.74 25.96
CA LYS A 56 5.04 -20.42 26.57
C LYS A 56 5.45 -21.49 27.57
N LYS A 57 6.46 -22.32 27.26
CA LYS A 57 6.99 -23.32 28.21
C LYS A 57 7.63 -22.69 29.45
N VAL A 58 8.28 -21.53 29.32
CA VAL A 58 8.88 -20.81 30.47
C VAL A 58 7.80 -20.20 31.39
N VAL A 59 6.69 -19.75 30.82
CA VAL A 59 5.60 -19.09 31.55
C VAL A 59 4.62 -20.09 32.16
N CYS A 60 4.21 -21.10 31.39
CA CYS A 60 3.14 -22.05 31.76
C CYS A 60 3.66 -23.46 32.12
N GLY A 61 4.96 -23.71 31.98
CA GLY A 61 5.54 -25.04 32.20
C GLY A 61 5.87 -25.33 33.67
N LYS A 62 6.32 -26.57 33.91
CA LYS A 62 6.72 -27.03 35.24
C LYS A 62 7.95 -26.27 35.74
N ARG A 63 8.00 -26.02 37.05
CA ARG A 63 9.05 -25.20 37.71
C ARG A 63 10.45 -25.80 37.54
N ASN A 64 10.58 -27.12 37.55
CA ASN A 64 11.83 -27.86 37.38
C ASN A 64 12.44 -27.69 35.97
N GLU A 65 11.64 -27.56 34.92
CA GLU A 65 12.12 -27.38 33.54
C GLU A 65 12.31 -25.91 33.14
N ARG A 66 11.95 -24.97 34.02
CA ARG A 66 11.92 -23.54 33.71
C ARG A 66 13.30 -22.99 33.37
N GLY A 67 14.35 -23.40 34.09
CA GLY A 67 15.73 -22.97 33.86
C GLY A 67 16.22 -23.36 32.47
N LEU A 68 16.11 -24.64 32.12
CA LEU A 68 16.51 -25.16 30.81
C LEU A 68 15.72 -24.50 29.66
N ASN A 69 14.41 -24.34 29.82
CA ASN A 69 13.58 -23.68 28.81
C ASN A 69 13.94 -22.20 28.64
N LEU A 70 14.33 -21.51 29.72
CA LEU A 70 14.77 -20.12 29.67
C LEU A 70 16.12 -19.98 28.94
N GLU A 71 17.07 -20.89 29.17
CA GLU A 71 18.33 -20.90 28.44
C GLU A 71 18.12 -21.13 26.94
N ARG A 72 17.31 -22.15 26.59
CA ARG A 72 16.92 -22.41 25.20
C ARG A 72 16.25 -21.19 24.57
N PHE A 73 15.35 -20.53 25.29
CA PHE A 73 14.71 -19.30 24.83
C PHE A 73 15.73 -18.19 24.55
N LYS A 74 16.69 -17.96 25.47
CA LYS A 74 17.75 -16.97 25.29
C LYS A 74 18.61 -17.29 24.06
N ALA A 75 19.02 -18.55 23.90
CA ALA A 75 19.79 -19.01 22.75
C ALA A 75 19.02 -18.83 21.43
N THR A 76 17.75 -19.25 21.37
CA THR A 76 16.89 -19.06 20.18
C THR A 76 16.67 -17.58 19.88
N LYS A 77 16.48 -16.72 20.90
CA LYS A 77 16.36 -15.27 20.74
C LYS A 77 17.61 -14.66 20.11
N SER A 78 18.81 -15.05 20.58
CA SER A 78 20.08 -14.58 20.03
C SER A 78 20.29 -15.06 18.59
N ARG A 79 20.01 -16.34 18.31
CA ARG A 79 20.07 -16.90 16.95
C ARG A 79 19.11 -16.18 16.00
N LEU A 80 17.87 -15.93 16.43
CA LEU A 80 16.88 -15.19 15.66
C LEU A 80 17.38 -13.78 15.31
N LYS A 81 17.91 -13.03 16.30
CA LYS A 81 18.47 -11.69 16.05
C LYS A 81 19.60 -11.73 15.02
N ARG A 82 20.52 -12.70 15.12
CA ARG A 82 21.62 -12.88 14.15
C ARG A 82 21.08 -13.13 12.75
N LYS A 83 20.15 -14.08 12.60
CA LYS A 83 19.61 -14.46 11.28
C LYS A 83 18.81 -13.33 10.64
N VAL A 84 18.05 -12.56 11.43
CA VAL A 84 17.35 -11.37 10.93
C VAL A 84 18.34 -10.35 10.38
N ARG A 85 19.41 -10.01 11.12
CA ARG A 85 20.43 -9.06 10.64
C ARG A 85 21.12 -9.53 9.37
N GLU A 86 21.49 -10.80 9.32
CA GLU A 86 22.10 -11.43 8.14
C GLU A 86 21.18 -11.34 6.92
N SER A 87 19.91 -11.69 7.09
CA SER A 87 18.93 -11.69 6.01
C SER A 87 18.61 -10.29 5.49
N VAL A 88 18.47 -9.31 6.39
CA VAL A 88 18.33 -7.89 6.03
C VAL A 88 19.55 -7.41 5.26
N ARG A 89 20.77 -7.68 5.75
CA ARG A 89 22.01 -7.27 5.07
C ARG A 89 22.14 -7.88 3.68
N ASN A 90 21.81 -9.17 3.53
CA ASN A 90 21.85 -9.86 2.24
C ASN A 90 20.85 -9.23 1.26
N TYR A 91 19.66 -8.90 1.74
CA TYR A 91 18.65 -8.20 0.95
C TYR A 91 19.11 -6.79 0.54
N GLU A 92 19.64 -5.99 1.47
CA GLU A 92 20.17 -4.65 1.18
C GLU A 92 21.36 -4.69 0.21
N THR A 93 22.22 -5.69 0.33
CA THR A 93 23.36 -5.89 -0.59
C THR A 93 22.86 -6.22 -2.00
N LYS A 94 21.84 -7.08 -2.12
CA LYS A 94 21.20 -7.39 -3.41
C LYS A 94 20.55 -6.14 -4.01
N LEU A 95 19.84 -5.38 -3.18
CA LEU A 95 19.20 -4.14 -3.55
C LEU A 95 20.20 -3.09 -4.06
N ALA A 96 21.34 -2.94 -3.39
CA ALA A 96 22.41 -2.04 -3.80
C ALA A 96 23.05 -2.46 -5.14
N LYS A 97 23.18 -3.77 -5.41
CA LYS A 97 23.67 -4.28 -6.69
C LYS A 97 22.68 -3.99 -7.83
N GLU A 98 21.39 -4.18 -7.59
CA GLU A 98 20.33 -3.97 -8.58
C GLU A 98 19.93 -2.50 -8.76
N SER A 99 20.45 -1.61 -7.90
CA SER A 99 20.16 -0.17 -7.85
C SER A 99 20.17 0.53 -9.21
N LYS A 100 21.21 0.28 -10.00
CA LYS A 100 21.42 0.92 -11.30
C LYS A 100 20.45 0.43 -12.37
N SER A 101 20.06 -0.85 -12.31
CA SER A 101 19.13 -1.44 -13.27
C SER A 101 17.68 -1.15 -12.90
N ASN A 102 17.36 -1.11 -11.61
CA ASN A 102 16.01 -0.91 -11.11
C ASN A 102 15.98 0.07 -9.92
N PRO A 103 16.06 1.38 -10.19
CA PRO A 103 16.09 2.40 -9.13
C PRO A 103 14.80 2.43 -8.29
N LYS A 104 13.66 1.98 -8.84
CA LYS A 104 12.37 1.92 -8.13
C LYS A 104 12.43 1.03 -6.88
N LEU A 105 13.25 -0.03 -6.88
CA LEU A 105 13.39 -0.92 -5.73
C LEU A 105 14.01 -0.19 -4.53
N ILE A 106 15.02 0.64 -4.77
CA ILE A 106 15.67 1.43 -3.71
C ILE A 106 14.72 2.46 -3.16
N TYR A 107 14.04 3.23 -4.02
CA TYR A 107 13.08 4.22 -3.56
C TYR A 107 11.94 3.57 -2.77
N LYS A 108 11.46 2.40 -3.20
CA LYS A 108 10.48 1.62 -2.42
C LYS A 108 11.03 1.25 -1.04
N TYR A 109 12.25 0.72 -0.95
CA TYR A 109 12.86 0.34 0.32
C TYR A 109 13.04 1.54 1.26
N ILE A 110 13.53 2.66 0.72
CA ILE A 110 13.71 3.92 1.48
C ILE A 110 12.37 4.43 1.96
N ASN A 111 11.37 4.54 1.08
CA ASN A 111 10.04 5.04 1.42
C ASN A 111 9.30 4.12 2.43
N GLU A 112 9.56 2.82 2.42
CA GLU A 112 9.04 1.89 3.45
C GLU A 112 9.74 2.06 4.81
N LYS A 113 10.98 2.54 4.84
CA LYS A 113 11.77 2.78 6.06
C LYS A 113 11.57 4.17 6.64
N LEU A 114 11.32 5.16 5.80
CA LEU A 114 11.00 6.52 6.23
C LEU A 114 9.64 6.50 6.94
N MET A 115 9.61 6.98 8.19
CA MET A 115 8.37 7.12 8.94
C MET A 115 7.48 8.24 8.39
N VAL A 116 8.13 9.26 7.80
CA VAL A 116 7.48 10.39 7.15
C VAL A 116 7.21 10.01 5.70
N LYS A 117 5.93 9.94 5.32
CA LYS A 117 5.56 9.82 3.92
C LYS A 117 5.88 11.15 3.23
N PRO A 118 6.45 11.14 2.01
CA PRO A 118 6.58 12.36 1.24
C PRO A 118 5.18 12.90 0.95
N THR A 119 4.79 13.93 1.69
CA THR A 119 3.56 14.69 1.53
C THR A 119 3.96 16.09 1.10
N VAL A 120 3.23 16.66 0.15
CA VAL A 120 3.40 18.07 -0.24
C VAL A 120 3.11 18.92 0.99
N HIS A 121 4.16 19.44 1.63
CA HIS A 121 4.05 20.24 2.85
C HIS A 121 3.68 21.69 2.55
N SER A 122 4.16 22.20 1.42
CA SER A 122 4.05 23.62 1.05
C SER A 122 3.91 23.77 -0.46
N VAL A 123 3.05 24.69 -0.91
CA VAL A 123 2.95 25.09 -2.31
C VAL A 123 3.34 26.56 -2.45
N LYS A 124 4.02 26.87 -3.56
CA LYS A 124 4.41 28.23 -3.90
C LYS A 124 3.23 28.97 -4.51
N ARG A 125 2.88 30.11 -3.93
CA ARG A 125 1.87 31.05 -4.44
C ARG A 125 2.45 31.87 -5.61
N ALA A 126 1.57 32.60 -6.30
CA ALA A 126 1.95 33.49 -7.39
C ALA A 126 2.82 34.68 -6.94
N ASP A 127 2.71 35.08 -5.69
CA ASP A 127 3.52 36.14 -5.04
C ASP A 127 4.90 35.64 -4.56
N ASN A 128 5.29 34.43 -4.98
CA ASN A 128 6.48 33.70 -4.51
C ASN A 128 6.50 33.30 -3.02
N SER A 129 5.43 33.55 -2.25
CA SER A 129 5.32 33.06 -0.87
C SER A 129 4.98 31.57 -0.82
N LEU A 130 5.25 30.93 0.31
CA LEU A 130 4.90 29.52 0.56
C LEU A 130 3.65 29.45 1.43
N THR A 131 2.70 28.61 1.03
CA THR A 131 1.54 28.26 1.87
C THR A 131 1.54 26.79 2.23
N ASN A 132 1.15 26.51 3.47
CA ASN A 132 0.94 25.17 4.01
C ASN A 132 -0.54 24.92 4.33
N ASP A 133 -1.42 25.88 4.02
CA ASP A 133 -2.86 25.72 4.26
C ASP A 133 -3.47 24.83 3.16
N HIS A 134 -4.19 23.80 3.57
CA HIS A 134 -4.72 22.81 2.65
C HIS A 134 -5.77 23.39 1.69
N PHE A 135 -6.58 24.36 2.14
CA PHE A 135 -7.60 24.98 1.31
C PHE A 135 -6.96 25.83 0.22
N GLU A 136 -6.02 26.70 0.60
CA GLU A 136 -5.27 27.49 -0.36
C GLU A 136 -4.47 26.62 -1.35
N MET A 137 -3.83 25.55 -0.88
CA MET A 137 -3.12 24.61 -1.76
C MET A 137 -4.06 24.00 -2.80
N ALA A 138 -5.27 23.60 -2.40
CA ALA A 138 -6.28 23.07 -3.32
C ALA A 138 -6.71 24.11 -4.36
N GLU A 139 -6.91 25.36 -3.94
CA GLU A 139 -7.27 26.45 -4.85
C GLU A 139 -6.16 26.74 -5.87
N ILE A 140 -4.89 26.78 -5.43
CA ILE A 140 -3.73 26.97 -6.30
C ILE A 140 -3.62 25.84 -7.33
N PHE A 141 -3.78 24.59 -6.90
CA PHE A 141 -3.78 23.46 -7.82
C PHE A 141 -4.92 23.53 -8.82
N ASN A 142 -6.14 23.88 -8.38
CA ASN A 142 -7.29 23.99 -9.27
C ASN A 142 -7.07 25.08 -10.33
N LYS A 143 -6.59 26.27 -9.93
CA LYS A 143 -6.22 27.36 -10.85
C LYS A 143 -5.16 26.91 -11.87
N HIS A 144 -4.13 26.20 -11.41
CA HIS A 144 -3.06 25.70 -12.28
C HIS A 144 -3.56 24.65 -13.27
N PHE A 145 -4.34 23.67 -12.82
CA PHE A 145 -4.90 22.65 -13.71
C PHE A 145 -5.87 23.25 -14.71
N HIS A 146 -6.73 24.17 -14.29
CA HIS A 146 -7.60 24.91 -15.20
C HIS A 146 -6.78 25.63 -16.28
N SER A 147 -5.71 26.36 -15.92
CA SER A 147 -4.92 27.08 -16.93
C SER A 147 -4.21 26.17 -17.95
N VAL A 148 -3.89 24.93 -17.57
CA VAL A 148 -3.18 23.98 -18.43
C VAL A 148 -4.15 23.15 -19.29
N PHE A 149 -5.31 22.79 -18.73
CA PHE A 149 -6.28 21.90 -19.39
C PHE A 149 -7.40 22.64 -20.11
N SER A 150 -7.70 23.88 -19.74
CA SER A 150 -8.60 24.75 -20.50
C SER A 150 -7.81 25.40 -21.63
N ARG A 151 -7.53 24.63 -22.70
CA ARG A 151 -7.45 25.23 -24.03
C ARG A 151 -8.87 25.43 -24.45
N ASP A 152 -9.28 26.67 -24.68
CA ASP A 152 -10.59 26.99 -25.23
C ASP A 152 -10.74 26.34 -26.60
N THR A 153 -11.11 25.06 -26.63
CA THR A 153 -11.85 24.50 -27.75
C THR A 153 -13.26 25.00 -27.53
N GLU A 154 -13.67 25.98 -28.34
CA GLU A 154 -14.95 26.70 -28.36
C GLU A 154 -16.22 25.81 -28.50
N ASN A 155 -16.13 24.52 -28.16
CA ASN A 155 -17.21 23.55 -28.17
C ASN A 155 -17.31 22.86 -26.79
N LEU A 156 -17.43 23.64 -25.72
CA LEU A 156 -18.01 23.12 -24.49
C LEU A 156 -19.51 22.94 -24.73
N SER A 157 -19.94 21.70 -24.94
CA SER A 157 -21.35 21.35 -24.94
C SER A 157 -21.97 21.79 -23.61
N SER A 158 -22.88 22.77 -23.65
CA SER A 158 -23.58 23.24 -22.45
C SER A 158 -24.30 22.07 -21.81
N PHE A 159 -23.95 21.73 -20.57
CA PHE A 159 -24.79 20.86 -19.77
C PHE A 159 -26.05 21.66 -19.44
N GLN A 160 -27.22 21.15 -19.84
CA GLN A 160 -28.49 21.76 -19.48
C GLN A 160 -28.61 21.78 -17.95
N ASP A 161 -28.91 22.95 -17.41
CA ASP A 161 -29.26 23.11 -16.01
C ASP A 161 -30.42 22.16 -15.70
N ARG A 162 -30.21 21.29 -14.71
CA ARG A 162 -31.29 20.53 -14.12
C ARG A 162 -32.00 21.49 -13.17
N THR A 163 -32.92 22.28 -13.72
CA THR A 163 -33.79 23.15 -12.93
C THR A 163 -34.73 22.35 -12.03
N ASP A 164 -34.85 22.88 -10.80
CA ASP A 164 -35.88 22.83 -9.74
C ASP A 164 -36.57 21.52 -9.35
#